data_AF-A0A7K2LT06-F1
#
_entry.id   AF-A0A7K2LT06-F1
#
_cell.length_a   1.000
_cell.length_b   1.000
_cell.length_c   1.000
_cell.angle_alpha   90.00
_cell.angle_beta   90.00
_cell.angle_gamma   90.00
#
_symmetry.space_group_name_H-M   'P 1'
#
loop_
_entity.id
_entity.type
_entity.pdbx_description
1 polymer ?
#
loop_
_entity_poly.entity_id
_entity_poly.type
_entity_poly.pdbx_seq_one_letter_code
_entity_poly.pdbx_strand_id
1 'polypeptide(L)'
;MTTKAMKSLLTALAREASKSLRRPAEPAAVMREFCRAMSVRVGHPVQLVFRSFPADIPVSGLRLDCGDHSIIVVEEATVPEAQLVILGHELWHEECGHCGAHDAASPAAARALTDGRSPDAVRRAAEQ
;
A
#
# COMPACT_ATOMS: atom_id res chain seq x y z
N MET A 1 10.41 12.68 -3.53
CA MET A 1 10.55 11.30 -2.97
C MET A 1 11.99 10.85 -3.16
N THR A 2 12.72 10.43 -2.11
CA THR A 2 14.08 9.89 -2.30
C THR A 2 13.98 8.36 -2.43
N THR A 3 14.45 7.81 -3.55
CA THR A 3 14.46 6.35 -3.80
C THR A 3 15.20 5.57 -2.70
N LYS A 4 16.17 6.22 -2.04
CA LYS A 4 16.90 5.69 -0.89
C LYS A 4 16.00 5.40 0.32
N ALA A 5 15.08 6.30 0.65
CA ALA A 5 14.19 6.12 1.81
C ALA A 5 13.20 4.98 1.59
N MET A 6 12.60 4.90 0.39
CA MET A 6 11.74 3.79 0.00
C MET A 6 12.47 2.44 0.06
N LYS A 7 13.70 2.38 -0.48
CA LYS A 7 14.52 1.16 -0.39
C LYS A 7 14.82 0.76 1.06
N SER A 8 15.07 1.74 1.93
CA SER A 8 15.29 1.50 3.36
C SER A 8 14.05 0.91 4.03
N LEU A 9 12.87 1.46 3.74
CA LEU A 9 11.59 0.91 4.23
C LEU A 9 11.43 -0.54 3.79
N LEU A 10 11.54 -0.83 2.50
CA LEU A 10 11.38 -2.19 1.97
C LEU A 10 12.39 -3.17 2.58
N THR A 11 13.61 -2.72 2.86
CA THR A 11 14.63 -3.54 3.55
C THR A 11 14.22 -3.87 4.98
N ALA A 12 13.66 -2.90 5.71
CA ALA A 12 13.15 -3.11 7.06
C ALA A 12 11.95 -4.06 7.08
N LEU A 13 11.00 -3.88 6.16
CA LEU A 13 9.84 -4.76 6.02
C LEU A 13 10.25 -6.17 5.63
N ALA A 14 11.19 -6.33 4.70
CA ALA A 14 11.72 -7.65 4.32
C ALA A 14 12.38 -8.36 5.50
N ARG A 15 13.13 -7.63 6.33
CA ARG A 15 13.74 -8.19 7.54
C ARG A 15 12.67 -8.69 8.52
N GLU A 16 11.62 -7.92 8.76
CA GLU A 16 10.53 -8.32 9.64
C GLU A 16 9.74 -9.50 9.07
N ALA A 17 9.36 -9.45 7.80
CA ALA A 17 8.66 -10.52 7.09
C ALA A 17 9.45 -11.84 7.08
N SER A 18 10.78 -11.78 7.00
CA SER A 18 11.63 -12.97 6.97
C SER A 18 11.58 -13.81 8.26
N LYS A 19 11.09 -13.24 9.36
CA LYS A 19 10.96 -13.96 10.65
C LYS A 19 9.88 -15.04 10.61
N SER A 20 8.87 -14.88 9.75
CA SER A 20 7.70 -15.76 9.62
C SER A 20 7.65 -16.48 8.28
N LEU A 21 8.31 -15.94 7.24
CA LEU A 21 8.36 -16.55 5.91
C LEU A 21 9.26 -17.79 5.85
N ARG A 22 8.67 -18.94 5.50
CA ARG A 22 9.42 -20.13 5.09
C ARG A 22 9.74 -20.05 3.60
N ARG A 23 10.99 -20.33 3.24
CA ARG A 23 11.46 -20.27 1.85
C ARG A 23 11.51 -21.68 1.23
N PRO A 24 11.17 -21.86 -0.06
CA PRO A 24 10.57 -20.86 -0.95
C PRO A 24 9.14 -20.49 -0.52
N ALA A 25 8.73 -19.25 -0.80
CA ALA A 25 7.40 -18.74 -0.48
C ALA A 25 6.72 -18.27 -1.76
N GLU A 26 5.41 -18.49 -1.84
CA GLU A 26 4.58 -17.94 -2.90
C GLU A 26 4.56 -16.40 -2.86
N PRO A 27 4.54 -15.70 -4.01
CA PRO A 27 4.54 -14.23 -4.03
C PRO A 27 3.44 -13.59 -3.18
N ALA A 28 2.22 -14.16 -3.21
CA ALA A 28 1.11 -13.69 -2.38
C ALA A 28 1.37 -13.84 -0.87
N ALA A 29 2.12 -14.87 -0.45
CA ALA A 29 2.54 -15.02 0.94
C ALA A 29 3.56 -13.95 1.31
N VAL A 30 4.53 -13.66 0.42
CA VAL A 30 5.49 -12.57 0.63
C VAL A 30 4.77 -11.23 0.76
N MET A 31 3.84 -10.91 -0.14
CA MET A 31 3.07 -9.67 -0.11
C MET A 31 2.25 -9.49 1.19
N ARG A 32 1.59 -10.56 1.65
CA ARG A 32 0.88 -10.56 2.93
C ARG A 32 1.81 -10.31 4.12
N GLU A 33 3.00 -10.92 4.12
CA GLU A 33 3.97 -10.73 5.20
C GLU A 33 4.59 -9.34 5.20
N PHE A 34 4.71 -8.69 4.03
CA PHE A 34 5.07 -7.27 3.96
C PHE A 34 3.99 -6.37 4.59
N CYS A 35 2.70 -6.66 4.34
CA CYS A 35 1.60 -5.92 4.98
C CYS A 35 1.55 -6.18 6.50
N ARG A 36 1.81 -7.42 6.95
CA ARG A 36 1.95 -7.74 8.37
C ARG A 36 3.11 -6.95 9.00
N ALA A 37 4.27 -6.95 8.36
CA ALA A 37 5.43 -6.18 8.81
C ALA A 37 5.14 -4.69 8.88
N MET A 38 4.38 -4.16 7.91
CA MET A 38 3.94 -2.78 7.92
C MET A 38 2.99 -2.51 9.07
N SER A 39 2.03 -3.41 9.33
CA SER A 39 1.09 -3.28 10.45
C SER A 39 1.80 -3.16 11.80
N VAL A 40 2.85 -3.99 12.01
CA VAL A 40 3.71 -3.89 13.21
C VAL A 40 4.42 -2.55 13.29
N ARG A 41 4.86 -2.02 12.14
CA ARG A 41 5.60 -0.77 12.05
C ARG A 41 4.73 0.46 12.34
N VAL A 42 3.54 0.54 11.76
CA VAL A 42 2.64 1.71 11.90
C VAL A 42 1.70 1.61 13.10
N GLY A 43 1.59 0.44 13.72
CA GLY A 43 0.83 0.24 14.96
C GLY A 43 -0.67 -0.02 14.76
N HIS A 44 -1.13 -0.23 13.53
CA HIS A 44 -2.50 -0.62 13.21
C HIS A 44 -2.54 -1.63 12.06
N PRO A 45 -3.65 -2.35 11.83
CA PRO A 45 -3.75 -3.31 10.75
C PRO A 45 -3.60 -2.67 9.37
N VAL A 46 -2.80 -3.32 8.51
CA VAL A 46 -2.66 -3.03 7.07
C VAL A 46 -3.07 -4.30 6.32
N GLN A 47 -4.21 -4.24 5.64
CA GLN A 47 -4.81 -5.37 4.93
C GLN A 47 -4.43 -5.35 3.46
N LEU A 48 -4.33 -6.52 2.83
CA LEU A 48 -4.02 -6.66 1.40
C LEU A 48 -5.21 -7.25 0.66
N VAL A 49 -5.62 -6.62 -0.43
CA VAL A 49 -6.66 -7.09 -1.33
C VAL A 49 -6.13 -7.06 -2.77
N PHE A 50 -6.40 -8.13 -3.52
CA PHE A 50 -6.19 -8.16 -4.97
C PHE A 50 -7.52 -7.87 -5.67
N ARG A 51 -7.53 -6.92 -6.60
CA ARG A 51 -8.71 -6.56 -7.41
C ARG A 51 -8.30 -6.11 -8.80
N SER A 52 -9.14 -6.38 -9.79
CA SER A 52 -9.03 -5.75 -11.10
C SER A 52 -9.43 -4.28 -11.03
N PHE A 53 -8.59 -3.40 -11.56
CA PHE A 53 -8.93 -2.00 -11.80
C PHE A 53 -9.54 -1.82 -13.21
N PRO A 54 -10.39 -0.80 -13.42
CA PRO A 54 -10.89 -0.49 -14.75
C PRO A 54 -9.75 -0.16 -15.73
N ALA A 55 -9.75 -0.80 -16.90
CA ALA A 55 -8.68 -0.65 -17.90
C ALA A 55 -8.57 0.77 -18.49
N ASP A 56 -9.63 1.58 -18.40
CA ASP A 56 -9.66 2.99 -18.81
C ASP A 56 -8.95 3.91 -17.81
N ILE A 57 -8.55 3.37 -16.65
CA ILE A 57 -7.97 4.12 -15.55
C ILE A 57 -6.51 3.70 -15.34
N PRO A 58 -5.53 4.62 -15.40
CA PRO A 58 -4.13 4.29 -15.17
C PRO A 58 -3.84 4.21 -13.65
N VAL A 59 -4.46 3.26 -12.97
CA VAL A 59 -4.24 2.93 -11.56
C VAL A 59 -4.11 1.42 -11.47
N SER A 60 -3.06 0.97 -10.80
CA SER A 60 -2.80 -0.44 -10.55
C SER A 60 -2.65 -0.76 -9.06
N GLY A 61 -2.73 0.25 -8.20
CA GLY A 61 -2.67 0.12 -6.75
C GLY A 61 -3.37 1.27 -6.05
N LEU A 62 -3.87 1.02 -4.84
CA LEU A 62 -4.56 2.02 -4.04
C LEU A 62 -4.40 1.73 -2.55
N ARG A 63 -4.04 2.76 -1.77
CA ARG A 63 -4.17 2.77 -0.31
C ARG A 63 -5.48 3.46 0.11
N LEU A 64 -6.26 2.78 0.94
CA LEU A 64 -7.45 3.33 1.61
C LEU A 64 -7.18 3.45 3.11
N ASP A 65 -7.48 4.62 3.67
CA ASP A 65 -7.47 4.88 5.11
C ASP A 65 -8.89 4.66 5.66
N CYS A 66 -9.05 3.65 6.51
CA CYS A 66 -10.32 3.30 7.12
C CYS A 66 -10.41 3.75 8.59
N GLY A 67 -9.46 4.57 9.06
CA GLY A 67 -9.38 5.08 10.42
C GLY A 67 -8.66 4.13 11.38
N ASP A 68 -9.23 2.95 11.65
CA ASP A 68 -8.64 1.96 12.56
C ASP A 68 -7.75 0.93 11.84
N HIS A 69 -7.79 0.91 10.51
CA HIS A 69 -6.93 0.10 9.65
C HIS A 69 -6.74 0.77 8.28
N SER A 70 -5.75 0.29 7.53
CA SER A 70 -5.55 0.64 6.13
C SER A 70 -5.77 -0.57 5.24
N ILE A 71 -6.27 -0.35 4.03
CA ILE A 71 -6.40 -1.38 2.99
C ILE A 71 -5.49 -1.01 1.82
N ILE A 72 -4.63 -1.95 1.43
CA ILE A 72 -3.80 -1.86 0.23
C ILE A 72 -4.43 -2.75 -0.84
N VAL A 73 -4.84 -2.14 -1.94
CA VAL A 73 -5.38 -2.81 -3.11
C VAL A 73 -4.29 -2.89 -4.18
N VAL A 74 -4.12 -4.07 -4.77
CA VAL A 74 -3.15 -4.34 -5.85
C VAL A 74 -3.86 -4.96 -7.04
N GLU A 75 -3.53 -4.51 -8.25
CA GLU A 75 -4.06 -5.04 -9.51
C GLU A 75 -3.82 -6.55 -9.63
N GLU A 76 -4.91 -7.33 -9.66
CA GLU A 76 -4.86 -8.79 -9.64
C GLU A 76 -4.35 -9.40 -10.96
N ALA A 77 -4.59 -8.75 -12.10
CA ALA A 77 -4.23 -9.26 -13.43
C ALA A 77 -2.76 -9.03 -13.81
N THR A 78 -1.99 -8.31 -12.98
CA THR A 78 -0.56 -8.08 -13.23
C THR A 78 0.30 -9.24 -12.76
N VAL A 79 1.45 -9.43 -13.41
CA VAL A 79 2.42 -10.46 -13.01
C VAL A 79 2.95 -10.21 -11.58
N PRO A 80 3.30 -11.24 -10.81
CA PRO A 80 3.65 -11.10 -9.39
C PRO A 80 4.78 -10.11 -9.10
N GLU A 81 5.75 -9.99 -10.00
CA GLU A 81 6.86 -9.04 -9.89
C GLU A 81 6.35 -7.58 -9.96
N ALA A 82 5.40 -7.31 -10.85
CA ALA A 82 4.77 -6.00 -10.95
C ALA A 82 3.88 -5.71 -9.72
N GLN A 83 3.15 -6.72 -9.22
CA GLN A 83 2.36 -6.61 -7.99
C GLN A 83 3.23 -6.23 -6.78
N LEU A 84 4.43 -6.80 -6.65
CA LEU A 84 5.38 -6.43 -5.58
C LEU A 84 5.85 -4.97 -5.69
N VAL A 85 6.08 -4.47 -6.91
CA VAL A 85 6.45 -3.06 -7.14
C VAL A 85 5.30 -2.13 -6.75
N ILE A 86 4.08 -2.46 -7.18
CA ILE A 86 2.86 -1.74 -6.83
C ILE A 86 2.69 -1.72 -5.31
N LEU A 87 2.72 -2.88 -4.66
CA LEU A 87 2.62 -3.00 -3.20
C LEU A 87 3.66 -2.14 -2.49
N GLY A 88 4.92 -2.21 -2.93
CA GLY A 88 5.99 -1.42 -2.34
C GLY A 88 5.74 0.09 -2.42
N HIS A 89 5.11 0.56 -3.51
CA HIS A 89 4.70 1.94 -3.68
C HIS A 89 3.58 2.33 -2.69
N GLU A 90 2.55 1.50 -2.56
CA GLU A 90 1.43 1.77 -1.65
C GLU A 90 1.84 1.73 -0.18
N LEU A 91 2.70 0.79 0.21
CA LEU A 91 3.28 0.74 1.56
C LEU A 91 4.16 1.95 1.86
N TRP A 92 4.79 2.56 0.85
CA TRP A 92 5.52 3.80 1.06
C TRP A 92 4.59 4.99 1.35
N HIS A 93 3.42 5.06 0.71
CA HIS A 93 2.41 6.07 1.03
C HIS A 93 1.86 5.92 2.44
N GLU A 94 1.70 4.67 2.90
CA GLU A 94 1.31 4.36 4.28
C GLU A 94 2.34 4.91 5.29
N GLU A 95 3.64 4.67 5.04
CA GLU A 95 4.72 5.19 5.88
C GLU A 95 4.71 6.73 5.93
N CYS A 96 4.54 7.38 4.79
CA CYS A 96 4.54 8.84 4.71
C CYS A 96 3.33 9.46 5.41
N GLY A 97 2.15 8.83 5.31
CA GLY A 97 0.95 9.24 6.04
C GLY A 97 1.13 9.14 7.55
N HIS A 98 1.82 8.09 8.02
CA HIS A 98 2.13 7.91 9.44
C HIS A 98 3.20 8.89 9.95
N CYS A 99 4.31 9.08 9.23
CA CYS A 99 5.37 10.00 9.65
C CYS A 99 4.94 11.48 9.66
N GLY A 100 3.89 11.85 8.92
CA GLY A 100 3.32 13.21 8.93
C GLY A 100 2.40 13.51 10.11
N ALA A 101 2.02 12.52 10.93
CA ALA A 101 1.02 12.66 12.00
C ALA A 101 1.59 13.15 13.35
N HIS A 102 2.86 13.59 13.41
CA HIS A 102 3.44 14.17 14.62
C HIS A 102 3.06 15.64 14.87
N ASP A 103 2.37 16.30 13.93
CA ASP A 103 1.80 17.64 14.14
C ASP A 103 0.27 17.56 14.10
N ALA A 104 -0.36 18.09 15.16
CA ALA A 104 -1.79 18.02 15.39
C ALA A 104 -2.62 18.67 14.27
N ALA A 105 -3.76 18.02 13.97
CA ALA A 105 -4.93 18.49 13.22
C ALA A 105 -4.83 18.62 11.69
N SER A 106 -5.37 17.62 10.96
CA SER A 106 -6.27 17.83 9.79
C SER A 106 -6.79 16.49 9.18
N PRO A 107 -8.08 16.36 8.81
CA PRO A 107 -8.62 15.21 8.07
C PRO A 107 -8.28 15.30 6.57
N ALA A 108 -6.99 15.25 6.23
CA ALA A 108 -6.49 15.54 4.89
C ALA A 108 -5.79 14.33 4.22
N ALA A 109 -6.47 13.20 4.08
CA ALA A 109 -5.97 12.05 3.30
C ALA A 109 -6.81 11.73 2.04
N ALA A 110 -7.69 12.64 1.61
CA ALA A 110 -8.40 12.53 0.32
C ALA A 110 -7.78 13.38 -0.81
N ARG A 111 -6.66 14.09 -0.58
CA ARG A 111 -6.12 15.08 -1.53
C ARG A 111 -4.70 14.84 -2.05
N ALA A 112 -4.02 13.77 -1.64
CA ALA A 112 -2.66 13.52 -2.12
C ALA A 112 -2.57 12.85 -3.51
N LEU A 113 -3.68 12.73 -4.25
CA LEU A 113 -3.73 12.29 -5.66
C LEU A 113 -4.57 13.22 -6.57
N THR A 114 -5.02 14.37 -6.09
CA THR A 114 -5.88 15.28 -6.85
C THR A 114 -5.12 16.47 -7.42
N ASP A 115 -4.08 16.24 -8.21
CA ASP A 115 -3.59 17.25 -9.16
C ASP A 115 -4.05 16.96 -10.60
N GLY A 116 -5.10 16.15 -10.75
CA GLY A 116 -5.74 15.94 -12.06
C GLY A 116 -6.78 14.83 -12.17
N ARG A 117 -7.20 14.19 -11.07
CA ARG A 117 -8.14 13.07 -11.10
C ARG A 117 -9.51 13.48 -10.56
N SER A 118 -10.54 13.32 -11.37
CA SER A 118 -11.94 13.57 -10.97
C SER A 118 -12.33 12.68 -9.77
N PRO A 119 -13.03 13.23 -8.76
CA PRO A 119 -13.60 12.47 -7.64
C PRO A 119 -14.41 11.23 -8.06
N ASP A 120 -15.00 11.25 -9.26
CA ASP A 120 -15.78 10.13 -9.79
C ASP A 120 -14.95 8.89 -10.13
N ALA A 121 -13.66 9.07 -10.46
CA ALA A 121 -12.77 7.94 -10.76
C ALA A 121 -12.38 7.18 -9.48
N VAL A 122 -12.26 7.89 -8.36
CA VAL A 122 -11.96 7.29 -7.04
C VAL A 122 -13.17 6.53 -6.51
N ARG A 123 -14.38 7.11 -6.63
CA ARG A 123 -15.62 6.44 -6.21
C ARG A 123 -15.87 5.15 -7.01
N ARG A 124 -15.71 5.18 -8.33
CA ARG A 124 -15.89 3.98 -9.19
C ARG A 124 -14.89 2.85 -8.89
N ALA A 125 -13.70 3.19 -8.40
CA ALA A 125 -12.71 2.19 -7.99
C ALA A 125 -13.05 1.57 -6.61
N ALA A 126 -13.79 2.29 -5.75
CA ALA A 126 -14.14 1.83 -4.41
C ALA A 126 -15.45 1.01 -4.36
N GLU A 127 -16.32 1.12 -5.36
CA GLU A 127 -17.63 0.45 -5.41
C GLU A 127 -17.60 -0.97 -6.04
N GLN A 128 -16.42 -1.51 -6.36
CA GLN A 128 -16.22 -2.84 -6.96
C GLN A 128 -15.63 -3.84 -5.96
#